data_AF-A0A220S8H6-F1
#
_entry.id   AF-A0A220S8H6-F1
#
_cell.length_a   1.000
_cell.length_b   1.000
_cell.length_c   1.000
_cell.angle_alpha   90.00
_cell.angle_beta   90.00
_cell.angle_gamma   90.00
#
_symmetry.space_group_name_H-M   'P 1'
#
loop_
_entity.id
_entity.type
_entity.pdbx_description
1 polymer ?
#
loop_
_entity_poly.entity_id
_entity_poly.type
_entity_poly.pdbx_seq_one_letter_code
_entity_poly.pdbx_strand_id
1 'polypeptide(L)'
;MSNFNFYNFLEENGYQKETIREANGTTFCTNYQKELSENIWNSLTVHKDKTITGASPKNGIEFKQIPQPVTIEDANLLLQKIEEL
;
A
#
# COMPACT_ATOMS: atom_id res chain seq x y z
N MET A 1 0.21 -2.57 24.97
CA MET A 1 -0.50 -2.70 23.68
C MET A 1 0.35 -2.01 22.64
N SER A 2 0.85 -2.74 21.65
CA SER A 2 1.57 -2.11 20.53
C SER A 2 0.52 -1.42 19.65
N ASN A 3 0.69 -0.12 19.39
CA ASN A 3 -0.15 0.56 18.40
C ASN A 3 0.11 -0.09 17.04
N PHE A 4 -0.96 -0.46 16.33
CA PHE A 4 -0.84 -0.99 14.97
C PHE A 4 -0.06 0.00 14.09
N ASN A 5 0.97 -0.50 13.39
CA ASN A 5 1.78 0.28 12.47
C ASN A 5 1.58 -0.29 11.07
N PHE A 6 0.82 0.44 10.25
CA PHE A 6 0.49 0.03 8.89
C PHE A 6 1.73 -0.14 7.99
N TYR A 7 2.76 0.69 8.17
CA TYR A 7 3.98 0.61 7.36
C TYR A 7 4.78 -0.66 7.67
N ASN A 8 4.96 -0.96 8.96
CA ASN A 8 5.63 -2.20 9.38
C ASN A 8 4.83 -3.42 8.91
N PHE A 9 3.50 -3.38 9.01
CA PHE A 9 2.64 -4.44 8.51
C PHE A 9 2.86 -4.72 7.01
N LEU A 10 2.99 -3.69 6.17
CA LEU A 10 3.26 -3.87 4.74
C LEU A 10 4.64 -4.50 4.51
N GLU A 11 5.68 -4.02 5.20
CA GLU A 11 7.03 -4.56 5.09
C GLU A 11 7.10 -6.03 5.54
N GLU A 12 6.42 -6.40 6.63
CA GLU A 12 6.29 -7.78 7.12
C GLU A 12 5.53 -8.69 6.12
N ASN A 13 4.64 -8.13 5.31
CA ASN A 13 3.90 -8.86 4.26
C ASN A 13 4.64 -8.91 2.90
N GLY A 14 5.89 -8.48 2.87
CA GLY A 14 6.77 -8.57 1.70
C GLY A 14 6.64 -7.42 0.71
N TYR A 15 6.01 -6.31 1.09
CA TYR A 15 5.96 -5.12 0.23
C TYR A 15 7.30 -4.38 0.24
N GLN A 16 7.76 -4.03 -0.95
CA GLN A 16 8.93 -3.19 -1.18
C GLN A 16 8.51 -1.72 -1.24
N LYS A 17 9.25 -0.88 -0.53
CA LYS A 17 8.94 0.54 -0.36
C LYS A 17 9.79 1.40 -1.29
N GLU A 18 9.15 2.29 -2.03
CA GLU A 18 9.78 3.35 -2.82
C GLU A 18 9.19 4.72 -2.44
N THR A 19 10.04 5.69 -2.09
CA THR A 19 9.59 7.05 -1.75
C THR A 19 9.82 7.99 -2.92
N ILE A 20 8.74 8.55 -3.47
CA ILE A 20 8.80 9.51 -4.56
C ILE A 20 8.80 10.91 -3.97
N ARG A 21 9.76 11.73 -4.39
CA ARG A 21 9.94 13.11 -3.91
C ARG A 21 9.75 14.11 -5.03
N GLU A 22 9.22 15.26 -4.68
CA GLU A 22 9.15 16.43 -5.55
C GLU A 22 10.53 17.11 -5.67
N ALA A 23 10.69 18.04 -6.62
CA ALA A 23 11.95 18.74 -6.86
C ALA A 23 12.45 19.57 -5.66
N ASN A 24 11.55 19.98 -4.77
CA ASN A 24 11.86 20.69 -3.52
C ASN A 24 12.30 19.75 -2.38
N GLY A 25 12.39 18.44 -2.64
CA GLY A 25 12.75 17.42 -1.66
C GLY A 25 11.59 16.93 -0.77
N THR A 26 10.37 17.46 -0.89
CA THR A 26 9.22 16.96 -0.13
C THR A 26 8.70 15.65 -0.69
N THR A 27 8.30 14.73 0.20
CA THR A 27 7.65 13.48 -0.20
C THR A 27 6.34 13.78 -0.90
N PHE A 28 6.21 13.30 -2.14
CA PHE A 28 4.97 13.30 -2.89
C PHE A 28 4.08 12.14 -2.42
N CYS A 29 4.60 10.92 -2.53
CA CYS A 29 3.96 9.70 -2.05
C CYS A 29 5.02 8.63 -1.73
N THR A 30 4.59 7.57 -1.06
CA THR A 30 5.37 6.35 -0.89
C THR A 30 4.62 5.20 -1.54
N ASN A 31 5.24 4.54 -2.50
CA ASN A 31 4.68 3.38 -3.16
C ASN A 31 5.16 2.10 -2.49
N TYR A 32 4.24 1.17 -2.24
CA TYR A 32 4.50 -0.17 -1.74
C TYR A 32 4.10 -1.16 -2.83
N GLN A 33 5.01 -2.03 -3.25
CA GLN A 33 4.75 -3.00 -4.32
C GLN A 33 5.16 -4.40 -3.87
N LYS A 34 4.41 -5.40 -4.29
CA LYS A 34 4.70 -6.80 -4.02
C LYS A 34 4.49 -7.62 -5.28
N GLU A 35 5.45 -8.50 -5.54
CA GLU A 35 5.29 -9.54 -6.56
C GLU A 35 4.41 -10.64 -5.98
N LEU A 36 3.25 -10.87 -6.61
CA LEU A 36 2.29 -11.90 -6.18
C LEU A 36 2.58 -13.24 -6.83
N SER A 37 3.03 -13.20 -8.08
CA SER A 37 3.54 -14.32 -8.86
C SER A 37 4.49 -13.79 -9.93
N GLU A 38 5.23 -14.67 -10.62
CA GLU A 38 6.22 -14.28 -11.63
C GLU A 38 5.66 -13.22 -12.61
N ASN A 39 6.28 -12.03 -12.60
CA ASN A 39 5.90 -10.87 -13.42
C ASN A 39 4.50 -10.27 -13.16
N ILE A 40 3.83 -10.64 -12.07
CA ILE A 40 2.54 -10.07 -11.65
C ILE A 40 2.73 -9.33 -10.33
N TRP A 41 2.48 -8.03 -10.38
CA TRP A 41 2.72 -7.11 -9.27
C TRP A 41 1.44 -6.38 -8.91
N ASN A 42 1.27 -6.11 -7.62
CA ASN A 42 0.30 -5.15 -7.15
C ASN A 42 0.98 -3.86 -6.68
N SER A 43 0.16 -2.87 -6.30
CA SER A 43 0.68 -1.65 -5.71
C SER A 43 -0.27 -1.05 -4.69
N LEU A 44 0.32 -0.41 -3.69
CA LEU A 44 -0.36 0.39 -2.70
C LEU A 44 0.42 1.69 -2.52
N THR A 45 -0.17 2.80 -2.94
CA THR A 45 0.43 4.13 -2.77
C THR A 45 -0.12 4.80 -1.52
N VAL A 46 0.78 5.23 -0.64
CA VAL A 46 0.48 6.09 0.51
C VAL A 46 0.77 7.54 0.15
N HIS A 47 -0.25 8.38 0.23
CA HIS A 47 -0.20 9.80 -0.08
C HIS A 47 0.29 10.62 1.12
N LYS A 48 0.74 11.85 0.84
CA LYS A 48 1.21 12.80 1.87
C LYS A 48 0.17 13.11 2.97
N ASP A 49 -1.12 13.10 2.61
CA ASP A 49 -2.25 13.32 3.52
C ASP A 49 -2.63 12.06 4.33
N LYS A 50 -1.83 11.00 4.24
CA LYS A 50 -2.05 9.69 4.85
C LYS A 50 -3.26 8.93 4.30
N THR A 51 -3.80 9.31 3.15
CA THR A 51 -4.72 8.44 2.42
C THR A 51 -3.96 7.42 1.58
N ILE A 52 -4.65 6.39 1.09
CA ILE A 52 -4.06 5.32 0.29
C ILE A 52 -4.85 5.05 -0.99
N THR A 53 -4.14 4.58 -2.00
CA THR A 53 -4.69 4.10 -3.28
C THR A 53 -4.11 2.73 -3.55
N GLY A 54 -4.98 1.75 -3.76
CA GLY A 54 -4.60 0.36 -4.00
C GLY A 54 -4.95 -0.04 -5.41
N ALA A 55 -4.07 -0.80 -6.03
CA ALA A 55 -4.32 -1.41 -7.33
C ALA A 55 -3.99 -2.91 -7.30
N SER A 56 -4.91 -3.70 -7.84
CA SER A 56 -4.75 -5.13 -8.09
C SER A 56 -4.35 -5.37 -9.55
N PRO A 57 -3.65 -6.48 -9.83
CA PRO A 57 -3.42 -6.89 -11.21
C PRO A 57 -4.71 -7.24 -11.96
N LYS A 58 -5.76 -7.66 -11.24
CA LYS A 58 -7.04 -8.09 -11.81
C LYS A 58 -7.91 -6.95 -12.31
N ASN A 59 -8.10 -5.91 -11.49
CA ASN A 59 -9.07 -4.84 -11.76
C ASN A 59 -8.41 -3.47 -11.97
N GLY A 60 -7.08 -3.38 -11.86
CA GLY A 60 -6.39 -2.10 -11.81
C GLY A 60 -6.69 -1.41 -10.49
N ILE A 61 -7.25 -0.19 -10.49
CA ILE A 61 -7.46 0.57 -9.25
C ILE A 61 -8.68 0.05 -8.48
N GLU A 62 -8.45 -0.54 -7.31
CA GLU A 62 -9.49 -1.06 -6.40
C GLU A 62 -10.13 0.05 -5.56
N PHE A 63 -9.32 1.02 -5.10
CA PHE A 63 -9.78 2.14 -4.30
C PHE A 63 -8.83 3.32 -4.42
N LYS A 64 -9.35 4.53 -4.22
CA LYS A 64 -8.59 5.79 -4.29
C LYS A 64 -8.83 6.61 -3.04
N GLN A 65 -7.73 7.16 -2.51
CA GLN A 65 -7.70 8.13 -1.40
C GLN A 65 -8.59 7.76 -0.20
N ILE A 66 -8.59 6.49 0.21
CA ILE A 66 -9.24 6.06 1.45
C ILE A 66 -8.31 6.27 2.65
N PRO A 67 -8.82 6.36 3.90
CA PRO A 67 -7.96 6.41 5.08
C PRO A 67 -7.07 5.17 5.22
N GLN A 68 -5.88 5.34 5.82
CA GLN A 68 -5.05 4.21 6.22
C GLN A 68 -5.76 3.32 7.26
N PRO A 69 -5.63 1.98 7.14
CA PRO A 69 -6.03 1.05 8.19
C PRO A 69 -5.40 1.40 9.53
N VAL A 70 -6.21 1.34 10.60
CA VAL A 70 -5.76 1.55 11.98
C VAL A 70 -5.76 0.26 12.80
N THR A 71 -6.23 -0.84 12.20
CA THR A 71 -6.27 -2.18 12.79
C THR A 71 -5.64 -3.19 11.83
N ILE A 72 -5.18 -4.31 12.38
CA ILE A 72 -4.61 -5.40 11.57
C ILE A 72 -5.70 -6.07 10.73
N GLU A 73 -6.93 -6.15 11.24
CA GLU A 73 -8.08 -6.72 10.55
C GLU A 73 -8.40 -5.92 9.28
N ASP A 74 -8.49 -4.59 9.37
CA ASP A 74 -8.74 -3.72 8.22
C ASP A 74 -7.61 -3.80 7.20
N ALA A 75 -6.36 -3.91 7.67
CA ALA A 75 -5.20 -4.01 6.79
C ALA A 75 -5.16 -5.35 6.04
N ASN A 76 -5.53 -6.46 6.68
CA ASN A 76 -5.66 -7.76 6.03
C ASN A 76 -6.77 -7.77 4.97
N LEU A 77 -7.94 -7.20 5.28
CA LEU A 77 -9.02 -7.07 4.30
C LEU A 77 -8.60 -6.24 3.08
N LEU A 78 -7.78 -5.21 3.30
CA LEU A 78 -7.22 -4.42 2.23
C LEU A 78 -6.27 -5.24 1.35
N LEU A 79 -5.33 -5.99 1.95
CA LEU A 79 -4.41 -6.85 1.19
C LEU A 79 -5.16 -7.88 0.36
N GLN A 80 -6.18 -8.53 0.94
CA GLN A 80 -7.00 -9.50 0.21
C GLN A 80 -7.60 -8.93 -1.09
N LYS A 81 -8.00 -7.66 -1.08
CA LYS A 81 -8.55 -6.99 -2.28
C LYS A 81 -7.49 -6.70 -3.33
N ILE A 82 -6.31 -6.20 -2.92
CA ILE A 82 -5.27 -5.79 -3.88
C ILE A 82 -4.34 -6.94 -4.29
N GLU A 83 -4.41 -8.08 -3.61
CA GLU A 83 -3.68 -9.31 -3.93
C GLU A 83 -4.52 -10.32 -4.72
N GLU A 84 -5.78 -9.99 -5.03
CA GLU A 84 -6.64 -10.86 -5.85
C GLU A 84 -6.13 -10.93 -7.29
N LEU A 85 -5.96 -12.17 -7.78
CA LEU A 85 -5.59 -12.50 -9.16
C LEU A 85 -6.82 -12.77 -10.04
#